data_AF-A0A8J5RB30-F1
#
_entry.id   AF-A0A8J5RB30-F1
#
_cell.length_a   1.000
_cell.length_b   1.000
_cell.length_c   1.000
_cell.angle_alpha   90.00
_cell.angle_beta   90.00
_cell.angle_gamma   90.00
#
_symmetry.space_group_name_H-M   'P 1'
#
loop_
_entity.id
_entity.type
_entity.pdbx_description
1 polymer ?
#
loop_
_entity_poly.entity_id
_entity_poly.type
_entity_poly.pdbx_seq_one_letter_code
_entity_poly.pdbx_strand_id
1 'polypeptide(L)'
;MARLEEFRDEILKSCKDKKCQLTEEQQTNLANWRFSIGQNEPMALAEEGGVELRGLAERFQARFPDLMPEKYDNRTYKFKFTDKQRTKESAGNFTIGLFGKNGSSYVEYPPVEAKDRILRFYKACDKWQRDVDDNLEAYAEVEKFRSSPVMIQTLKNLSNRLGVTVDFDKLKSIRATCAFETAWNENSKSPWCELLSPNEFLIMEFSHDLKYYWIDGYGYPLTYQHACTAIGDMFKFLEDPNPLLHNSYNSSKDRLWRVSLIDAFASNLAFVSYDCQSPEPIKSSKESVAEENDKTPSILVMHQERIVNLPECPKNFPCPLAVMKDKYPDEEDECQFEKMCEL
;
A
#
# COMPACT_ATOMS: atom_id res chain seq x y z
N MET A 1 17.28 17.87 0.82
CA MET A 1 17.00 18.85 1.90
C MET A 1 17.22 20.28 1.38
N ALA A 2 18.45 20.70 0.99
CA ALA A 2 18.70 22.05 0.43
C ALA A 2 17.75 22.46 -0.73
N ARG A 3 17.41 21.51 -1.61
CA ARG A 3 16.56 21.79 -2.79
C ARG A 3 15.12 22.25 -2.47
N LEU A 4 14.52 21.83 -1.35
CA LEU A 4 13.14 22.23 -1.01
C LEU A 4 13.08 23.62 -0.39
N GLU A 5 14.05 23.96 0.46
CA GLU A 5 14.16 25.30 1.04
C GLU A 5 14.51 26.33 -0.04
N GLU A 6 15.43 25.99 -0.94
CA GLU A 6 15.74 26.81 -2.12
C GLU A 6 14.50 27.03 -2.99
N PHE A 7 13.71 25.98 -3.24
CA PHE A 7 12.49 26.09 -4.04
C PHE A 7 11.39 26.90 -3.34
N ARG A 8 11.22 26.73 -2.03
CA ARG A 8 10.36 27.60 -1.21
C ARG A 8 10.75 29.07 -1.39
N ASP A 9 12.04 29.37 -1.26
CA ASP A 9 12.54 30.74 -1.35
C ASP A 9 12.40 31.33 -2.76
N GLU A 10 12.53 30.50 -3.80
CA GLU A 10 12.24 30.85 -5.20
C GLU A 10 10.77 31.28 -5.38
N ILE A 11 9.82 30.50 -4.84
CA ILE A 11 8.38 30.81 -4.89
C ILE A 11 8.08 32.10 -4.14
N LEU A 12 8.60 32.26 -2.92
CA LEU A 12 8.37 33.45 -2.10
C LEU A 12 8.96 34.72 -2.76
N LYS A 13 10.12 34.60 -3.42
CA LYS A 13 10.69 35.70 -4.20
C LYS A 13 9.80 36.07 -5.40
N SER A 14 9.30 35.08 -6.13
CA SER A 14 8.34 35.28 -7.22
C SER A 14 7.06 35.99 -6.74
N CYS A 15 6.55 35.62 -5.57
CA CYS A 15 5.41 36.30 -4.95
C CYS A 15 5.70 37.76 -4.59
N LYS A 16 6.88 38.06 -4.02
CA LYS A 16 7.33 39.45 -3.75
C LYS A 16 7.42 40.28 -5.02
N ASP A 17 7.86 39.67 -6.12
CA ASP A 17 7.91 40.28 -7.46
C ASP A 17 6.53 40.40 -8.13
N LYS A 18 5.43 40.03 -7.44
CA LYS A 18 4.04 40.01 -7.93
C LYS A 18 3.83 39.10 -9.14
N LYS A 19 4.59 38.00 -9.22
CA LYS A 19 4.51 37.00 -10.32
C LYS A 19 3.78 35.72 -9.94
N CYS A 20 3.45 35.53 -8.66
CA CYS A 20 2.68 34.38 -8.17
C CYS A 20 1.21 34.75 -7.89
N GLN A 21 0.36 33.73 -7.71
CA GLN A 21 -1.07 33.85 -7.44
C GLN A 21 -1.47 33.21 -6.10
N LEU A 22 -0.55 33.20 -5.12
CA LEU A 22 -0.79 32.67 -3.78
C LEU A 22 -1.43 33.72 -2.86
N THR A 23 -2.33 33.30 -1.98
CA THR A 23 -2.90 34.19 -0.95
C THR A 23 -1.83 34.62 0.06
N GLU A 24 -2.09 35.70 0.79
CA GLU A 24 -1.19 36.16 1.87
C GLU A 24 -1.00 35.08 2.95
N GLU A 25 -2.06 34.31 3.24
CA GLU A 25 -2.02 33.18 4.16
C GLU A 25 -1.10 32.07 3.65
N GLN A 26 -1.26 31.63 2.39
CA GLN A 26 -0.40 30.61 1.78
C GLN A 26 1.07 31.06 1.77
N GLN A 27 1.33 32.32 1.45
CA GLN A 27 2.68 32.89 1.48
C GLN A 27 3.26 32.88 2.90
N THR A 28 2.45 33.22 3.90
CA THR A 28 2.86 33.23 5.31
C THR A 28 3.16 31.82 5.81
N ASN A 29 2.26 30.87 5.56
CA ASN A 29 2.44 29.46 5.94
C ASN A 29 3.69 28.88 5.28
N LEU A 30 3.88 29.13 3.99
CA LEU A 30 5.06 28.68 3.25
C LEU A 30 6.35 29.35 3.77
N ALA A 31 6.33 30.65 4.10
CA ALA A 31 7.48 31.36 4.67
C ALA A 31 7.86 30.87 6.07
N ASN A 32 6.88 30.43 6.86
CA ASN A 32 7.09 29.87 8.19
C ASN A 32 7.53 28.40 8.14
N TRP A 33 7.33 27.71 7.02
CA TRP A 33 7.74 26.33 6.86
C TRP A 33 9.25 26.15 7.03
N ARG A 34 9.61 25.16 7.84
CA ARG A 34 10.98 24.68 8.00
C ARG A 34 10.97 23.18 7.81
N PHE A 35 11.99 22.66 7.13
CA PHE A 35 12.12 21.23 6.99
C PHE A 35 12.40 20.62 8.37
N SER A 36 11.43 19.87 8.90
CA SER A 36 11.50 19.29 10.24
C SER A 36 11.37 17.78 10.17
N ILE A 37 12.41 17.12 9.67
CA ILE A 37 12.69 15.74 10.05
C ILE A 37 13.85 15.87 11.03
N GLY A 38 13.67 15.43 12.28
CA GLY A 38 14.80 15.26 13.19
C GLY A 38 15.88 14.44 12.49
N GLN A 39 17.12 14.48 12.95
CA GLN A 39 18.22 13.68 12.36
C GLN A 39 18.02 12.15 12.44
N ASN A 40 16.79 11.68 12.66
CA ASN A 40 16.37 10.31 12.49
C ASN A 40 16.77 9.79 11.12
N GLU A 41 17.28 8.56 11.12
CA GLU A 41 17.81 7.92 9.94
C GLU A 41 16.77 7.94 8.80
N PRO A 42 17.18 8.28 7.57
CA PRO A 42 16.32 8.15 6.41
C PRO A 42 15.67 6.76 6.40
N MET A 43 14.35 6.71 6.14
CA MET A 43 13.57 5.46 6.07
C MET A 43 13.26 4.78 7.41
N ALA A 44 13.50 5.44 8.56
CA ALA A 44 13.03 4.97 9.85
C ALA A 44 11.50 5.09 10.01
N LEU A 45 10.90 4.24 10.85
CA LEU A 45 9.49 4.37 11.22
C LEU A 45 9.25 5.70 11.94
N ALA A 46 8.27 6.48 11.49
CA ALA A 46 7.84 7.69 12.19
C ALA A 46 7.07 7.34 13.46
N GLU A 47 7.09 8.25 14.45
CA GLU A 47 6.37 8.06 15.72
C GLU A 47 4.88 7.78 15.49
N GLU A 48 4.25 8.56 14.60
CA GLU A 48 2.85 8.40 14.21
C GLU A 48 2.57 6.98 13.67
N GLY A 49 3.42 6.45 12.78
CA GLY A 49 3.27 5.08 12.31
C GLY A 49 3.36 4.04 13.43
N GLY A 50 4.11 4.31 14.50
CA GLY A 50 4.12 3.49 15.71
C GLY A 50 2.81 3.60 16.51
N VAL A 51 2.20 4.78 16.58
CA VAL A 51 0.87 5.00 17.18
C VAL A 51 -0.20 4.24 16.39
N GLU A 52 -0.22 4.38 15.07
CA GLU A 52 -1.16 3.71 14.16
C GLU A 52 -1.14 2.20 14.36
N LEU A 53 0.05 1.59 14.42
CA LEU A 53 0.22 0.14 14.55
C LEU A 53 -0.17 -0.40 15.93
N ARG A 54 0.05 0.38 17.00
CA ARG A 54 -0.46 0.04 18.35
C ARG A 54 -1.99 0.04 18.34
N GLY A 55 -2.60 1.11 17.83
CA GLY A 55 -4.06 1.22 17.74
C GLY A 55 -4.67 0.15 16.84
N LEU A 56 -3.99 -0.22 15.74
CA LEU A 56 -4.40 -1.32 14.87
C LEU A 56 -4.45 -2.64 15.65
N ALA A 57 -3.38 -2.98 16.37
CA ALA A 57 -3.32 -4.18 17.20
C ALA A 57 -4.41 -4.22 18.27
N GLU A 58 -4.61 -3.11 18.99
CA GLU A 58 -5.66 -2.98 20.01
C GLU A 58 -7.06 -3.20 19.41
N ARG A 59 -7.35 -2.63 18.23
CA ARG A 59 -8.64 -2.84 17.55
C ARG A 59 -8.83 -4.28 17.09
N PHE A 60 -7.79 -4.92 16.57
CA PHE A 60 -7.84 -6.34 16.19
C PHE A 60 -8.09 -7.24 17.39
N GLN A 61 -7.38 -7.01 18.50
CA GLN A 61 -7.57 -7.75 19.74
C GLN A 61 -8.97 -7.55 20.34
N ALA A 62 -9.46 -6.30 20.37
CA ALA A 62 -10.81 -6.00 20.83
C ALA A 62 -11.90 -6.62 19.93
N ARG A 63 -11.63 -6.74 18.63
CA ARG A 63 -12.55 -7.38 17.67
C ARG A 63 -12.55 -8.90 17.78
N PHE A 64 -11.42 -9.52 18.11
CA PHE A 64 -11.25 -10.98 18.15
C PHE A 64 -10.63 -11.47 19.47
N PRO A 65 -11.25 -11.20 20.64
CA PRO A 65 -10.64 -11.46 21.94
C PRO A 65 -10.34 -12.95 22.19
N ASP A 66 -11.19 -13.84 21.67
CA ASP A 66 -11.01 -15.30 21.82
C ASP A 66 -9.89 -15.86 20.93
N LEU A 67 -9.63 -15.22 19.79
CA LEU A 67 -8.58 -15.62 18.85
C LEU A 67 -7.24 -14.94 19.18
N MET A 68 -7.29 -13.80 19.87
CA MET A 68 -6.14 -12.96 20.16
C MET A 68 -5.99 -12.70 21.67
N PRO A 69 -5.62 -13.71 22.47
CA PRO A 69 -5.48 -13.55 23.92
C PRO A 69 -4.42 -12.51 24.31
N GLU A 70 -4.66 -11.77 25.40
CA GLU A 70 -3.78 -10.70 25.90
C GLU A 70 -2.38 -11.16 26.33
N LYS A 71 -2.16 -12.46 26.50
CA LYS A 71 -0.88 -13.03 26.88
C LYS A 71 -0.22 -13.70 25.69
N TYR A 72 1.03 -13.34 25.45
CA TYR A 72 1.84 -13.97 24.43
C TYR A 72 2.08 -15.46 24.73
N ASP A 73 1.90 -16.29 23.71
CA ASP A 73 2.28 -17.70 23.66
C ASP A 73 2.76 -18.00 22.24
N ASN A 74 3.95 -18.60 22.09
CA ASN A 74 4.56 -18.88 20.79
C ASN A 74 3.87 -20.01 19.98
N ARG A 75 2.93 -20.73 20.60
CA ARG A 75 2.06 -21.71 19.93
C ARG A 75 0.88 -21.02 19.25
N THR A 76 0.42 -19.91 19.81
CA THR A 76 -0.71 -19.14 19.31
C THR A 76 -0.25 -18.04 18.35
N TYR A 77 0.85 -17.35 18.68
CA TYR A 77 1.34 -16.21 17.93
C TYR A 77 2.68 -16.49 17.25
N LYS A 78 2.74 -16.16 15.96
CA LYS A 78 3.98 -16.13 15.19
C LYS A 78 4.10 -14.76 14.52
N PHE A 79 5.19 -14.07 14.80
CA PHE A 79 5.50 -12.78 14.20
C PHE A 79 6.72 -12.92 13.30
N LYS A 80 6.71 -12.23 12.17
CA LYS A 80 7.86 -12.15 11.25
C LYS A 80 7.90 -10.74 10.67
N PHE A 81 9.10 -10.26 10.34
CA PHE A 81 9.30 -8.96 9.71
C PHE A 81 10.49 -9.02 8.73
N THR A 82 10.57 -8.07 7.80
CA THR A 82 11.67 -7.99 6.83
C THR A 82 12.93 -7.32 7.41
N ASP A 83 14.07 -7.45 6.74
CA ASP A 83 15.35 -6.83 7.18
C ASP A 83 15.40 -5.30 6.94
N LYS A 84 14.43 -4.59 7.51
CA LYS A 84 14.32 -3.13 7.49
C LYS A 84 13.94 -2.65 8.87
N GLN A 85 14.60 -1.58 9.32
CA GLN A 85 14.35 -0.97 10.63
C GLN A 85 12.85 -0.67 10.80
N ARG A 86 12.24 -0.01 9.80
CA ARG A 86 10.81 0.33 9.86
C ARG A 86 9.91 -0.89 10.06
N THR A 87 10.17 -2.03 9.41
CA THR A 87 9.32 -3.22 9.57
C THR A 87 9.54 -3.91 10.91
N LYS A 88 10.77 -3.87 11.44
CA LYS A 88 11.08 -4.35 12.79
C LYS A 88 10.38 -3.51 13.85
N GLU A 89 10.48 -2.18 13.77
CA GLU A 89 9.76 -1.28 14.68
C GLU A 89 8.25 -1.39 14.52
N SER A 90 7.76 -1.62 13.30
CA SER A 90 6.34 -1.85 13.07
C SER A 90 5.84 -3.09 13.82
N ALA A 91 6.56 -4.21 13.72
CA ALA A 91 6.26 -5.43 14.47
C ALA A 91 6.34 -5.21 15.99
N GLY A 92 7.34 -4.45 16.46
CA GLY A 92 7.47 -4.06 17.85
C GLY A 92 6.27 -3.23 18.35
N ASN A 93 5.84 -2.22 17.60
CA ASN A 93 4.69 -1.40 17.97
C ASN A 93 3.39 -2.19 17.94
N PHE A 94 3.19 -3.05 16.94
CA PHE A 94 2.03 -3.92 16.87
C PHE A 94 1.96 -4.87 18.09
N THR A 95 3.07 -5.49 18.46
CA THR A 95 3.12 -6.40 19.63
C THR A 95 2.98 -5.65 20.97
N ILE A 96 3.44 -4.40 21.06
CA ILE A 96 3.12 -3.53 22.20
C ILE A 96 1.62 -3.28 22.30
N GLY A 97 0.92 -3.07 21.18
CA GLY A 97 -0.54 -2.91 21.18
C GLY A 97 -1.28 -4.18 21.63
N LEU A 98 -0.77 -5.37 21.29
CA LEU A 98 -1.38 -6.65 21.69
C LEU A 98 -1.12 -7.05 23.14
N PHE A 99 0.10 -6.84 23.64
CA PHE A 99 0.55 -7.45 24.90
C PHE A 99 1.07 -6.42 25.92
N GLY A 100 0.98 -5.13 25.59
CA GLY A 100 1.63 -4.06 26.34
C GLY A 100 3.16 -4.12 26.24
N LYS A 101 3.83 -3.12 26.85
CA LYS A 101 5.30 -3.02 26.85
C LYS A 101 5.99 -4.20 27.54
N ASN A 102 5.38 -4.74 28.60
CA ASN A 102 5.96 -5.86 29.35
C ASN A 102 5.69 -7.20 28.66
N GLY A 103 4.54 -7.40 28.02
CA GLY A 103 4.26 -8.65 27.31
C GLY A 103 5.04 -8.76 25.99
N SER A 104 5.22 -7.64 25.30
CA SER A 104 5.97 -7.59 24.03
C SER A 104 7.45 -7.96 24.17
N SER A 105 8.06 -7.82 25.36
CA SER A 105 9.46 -8.21 25.57
C SER A 105 9.68 -9.72 25.55
N TYR A 106 8.62 -10.52 25.73
CA TYR A 106 8.67 -11.98 25.63
C TYR A 106 8.44 -12.50 24.21
N VAL A 107 8.08 -11.62 23.25
CA VAL A 107 7.76 -12.05 21.89
C VAL A 107 9.01 -12.53 21.17
N GLU A 108 8.94 -13.76 20.67
CA GLU A 108 9.99 -14.37 19.87
C GLU A 108 9.82 -14.04 18.39
N TYR A 109 10.89 -13.59 17.75
CA TYR A 109 10.96 -13.36 16.31
C TYR A 109 11.93 -14.36 15.67
N PRO A 110 11.56 -15.04 14.58
CA PRO A 110 12.48 -15.87 13.84
C PRO A 110 13.59 -15.02 13.19
N PRO A 111 14.74 -15.63 12.84
CA PRO A 111 15.76 -14.95 12.06
C PRO A 111 15.20 -14.37 10.76
N VAL A 112 15.70 -13.20 10.38
CA VAL A 112 15.25 -12.52 9.16
C VAL A 112 15.93 -13.13 7.94
N GLU A 113 15.17 -13.33 6.87
CA GLU A 113 15.64 -13.90 5.61
C GLU A 113 15.72 -12.82 4.52
N ALA A 114 16.83 -12.77 3.78
CA ALA A 114 17.03 -11.78 2.73
C ALA A 114 16.14 -12.03 1.50
N LYS A 115 16.00 -13.31 1.11
CA LYS A 115 15.14 -13.81 0.03
C LYS A 115 13.94 -14.58 0.59
N ASP A 116 13.25 -13.97 1.55
CA ASP A 116 12.05 -14.53 2.18
C ASP A 116 10.94 -14.77 1.13
N ARG A 117 10.50 -16.02 0.95
CA ARG A 117 9.50 -16.41 -0.07
C ARG A 117 8.07 -15.97 0.26
N ILE A 118 7.83 -15.46 1.46
CA ILE A 118 6.52 -14.98 1.90
C ILE A 118 6.54 -13.45 1.93
N LEU A 119 7.48 -12.86 2.68
CA LEU A 119 7.51 -11.41 2.90
C LEU A 119 8.23 -10.64 1.78
N ARG A 120 9.05 -11.33 0.98
CA ARG A 120 9.93 -10.72 -0.04
C ARG A 120 10.08 -11.58 -1.29
N PHE A 121 9.01 -12.28 -1.70
CA PHE A 121 9.03 -13.18 -2.86
C PHE A 121 9.58 -12.51 -4.12
N TYR A 122 9.30 -11.22 -4.33
CA TYR A 122 9.85 -10.42 -5.42
C TYR A 122 11.39 -10.30 -5.44
N LYS A 123 12.06 -10.35 -4.28
CA LYS A 123 13.54 -10.45 -4.18
C LYS A 123 14.08 -11.87 -4.28
N ALA A 124 13.21 -12.88 -4.17
CA ALA A 124 13.56 -14.27 -4.42
C ALA A 124 13.42 -14.66 -5.90
N CYS A 125 12.84 -13.79 -6.74
CA CYS A 125 12.55 -14.08 -8.14
C CYS A 125 13.46 -13.29 -9.10
N ASP A 126 14.60 -13.86 -9.48
CA ASP A 126 15.60 -13.18 -10.33
C ASP A 126 15.02 -12.81 -11.72
N LYS A 127 14.13 -13.65 -12.27
CA LYS A 127 13.40 -13.36 -13.52
C LYS A 127 12.56 -12.09 -13.42
N TRP A 128 11.78 -11.93 -12.35
CA TRP A 128 10.96 -10.73 -12.14
C TRP A 128 11.82 -9.47 -12.00
N GLN A 129 12.92 -9.58 -11.25
CA GLN A 129 13.84 -8.45 -11.11
C GLN A 129 14.36 -7.98 -12.47
N ARG A 130 14.79 -8.92 -13.32
CA ARG A 130 15.30 -8.62 -14.67
C ARG A 130 14.21 -8.12 -15.63
N ASP A 131 13.08 -8.84 -15.69
CA ASP A 131 12.06 -8.64 -16.73
C ASP A 131 11.07 -7.52 -16.38
N VAL A 132 10.98 -7.11 -15.10
CA VAL A 132 10.05 -6.10 -14.60
C VAL A 132 10.75 -4.98 -13.80
N ASP A 133 11.39 -5.28 -12.65
CA ASP A 133 11.94 -4.25 -11.72
C ASP A 133 13.02 -3.38 -12.38
N ASP A 134 13.98 -4.04 -13.04
CA ASP A 134 15.14 -3.45 -13.72
C ASP A 134 14.84 -3.12 -15.20
N ASN A 135 13.67 -3.50 -15.70
CA ASN A 135 13.27 -3.30 -17.10
C ASN A 135 12.65 -1.92 -17.31
N LEU A 136 13.33 -1.04 -18.03
CA LEU A 136 12.83 0.30 -18.35
C LEU A 136 11.50 0.30 -19.11
N GLU A 137 11.20 -0.76 -19.86
CA GLU A 137 9.93 -0.87 -20.60
C GLU A 137 8.73 -0.98 -19.65
N ALA A 138 8.91 -1.54 -18.45
CA ALA A 138 7.88 -1.58 -17.41
C ALA A 138 7.48 -0.17 -16.91
N TYR A 139 8.35 0.82 -17.11
CA TYR A 139 8.11 2.22 -16.75
C TYR A 139 7.59 3.07 -17.92
N ALA A 140 7.46 2.49 -19.12
CA ALA A 140 7.13 3.24 -20.34
C ALA A 140 5.82 4.01 -20.24
N GLU A 141 4.78 3.43 -19.62
CA GLU A 141 3.48 4.11 -19.46
C GLU A 141 3.58 5.31 -18.51
N VAL A 142 4.44 5.25 -17.48
CA VAL A 142 4.68 6.39 -16.58
C VAL A 142 5.39 7.52 -17.32
N GLU A 143 6.40 7.22 -18.13
CA GLU A 143 7.15 8.22 -18.90
C GLU A 143 6.31 8.85 -20.02
N LYS A 144 5.45 8.05 -20.67
CA LYS A 144 4.45 8.57 -21.61
C LYS A 144 3.45 9.49 -20.91
N PHE A 145 3.02 9.15 -19.69
CA PHE A 145 2.09 9.99 -18.93
C PHE A 145 2.74 11.31 -18.47
N ARG A 146 4.01 11.25 -18.03
CA ARG A 146 4.83 12.42 -17.71
C ARG A 146 4.89 13.42 -18.86
N SER A 147 4.94 12.93 -20.09
CA SER A 147 4.98 13.74 -21.32
C SER A 147 3.60 14.00 -21.94
N SER A 148 2.51 13.61 -21.26
CA SER A 148 1.15 13.75 -21.81
C SER A 148 0.67 15.21 -21.81
N PRO A 149 -0.28 15.58 -22.69
CA PRO A 149 -0.90 16.92 -22.65
C PRO A 149 -1.50 17.27 -21.29
N VAL A 150 -2.05 16.28 -20.56
CA VAL A 150 -2.61 16.46 -19.21
C VAL A 150 -1.52 16.92 -18.23
N MET A 151 -0.38 16.22 -18.20
CA MET A 151 0.72 16.57 -17.31
C MET A 151 1.38 17.90 -17.71
N ILE A 152 1.62 18.11 -19.01
CA ILE A 152 2.21 19.35 -19.52
C ILE A 152 1.35 20.56 -19.13
N GLN A 153 0.02 20.47 -19.30
CA GLN A 153 -0.89 21.54 -18.93
C GLN A 153 -0.92 21.77 -17.41
N THR A 154 -0.87 20.70 -16.61
CA THR A 154 -0.76 20.78 -15.15
C THR A 154 0.50 21.52 -14.70
N LEU A 155 1.66 21.15 -15.23
CA LEU A 155 2.93 21.80 -14.92
C LEU A 155 2.93 23.27 -15.32
N LYS A 156 2.34 23.61 -16.47
CA LYS A 156 2.18 25.00 -16.92
C LYS A 156 1.28 25.79 -15.99
N ASN A 157 0.13 25.24 -15.59
CA ASN A 157 -0.81 25.90 -14.69
C ASN A 157 -0.17 26.15 -13.31
N LEU A 158 0.50 25.13 -12.76
CA LEU A 158 1.20 25.26 -11.48
C LEU A 158 2.35 26.26 -11.56
N SER A 159 3.12 26.24 -12.66
CA SER A 159 4.19 27.21 -12.88
C SER A 159 3.66 28.65 -12.91
N ASN A 160 2.54 28.87 -13.60
CA ASN A 160 1.88 30.19 -13.62
C ASN A 160 1.38 30.60 -12.23
N ARG A 161 0.84 29.66 -11.44
CA ARG A 161 0.34 29.94 -10.08
C ARG A 161 1.49 30.27 -9.12
N LEU A 162 2.62 29.59 -9.20
CA LEU A 162 3.78 29.82 -8.33
C LEU A 162 4.72 30.93 -8.86
N GLY A 163 4.58 31.30 -10.14
CA GLY A 163 5.44 32.27 -10.84
C GLY A 163 6.89 31.80 -11.02
N VAL A 164 7.12 30.50 -10.92
CA VAL A 164 8.42 29.83 -11.08
C VAL A 164 8.25 28.63 -12.02
N THR A 165 9.31 28.20 -12.68
CA THR A 165 9.23 27.01 -13.55
C THR A 165 9.12 25.75 -12.69
N VAL A 166 8.06 24.98 -12.90
CA VAL A 166 7.79 23.72 -12.24
C VAL A 166 7.83 22.59 -13.26
N ASP A 167 8.80 21.71 -13.09
CA ASP A 167 8.87 20.43 -13.81
C ASP A 167 8.20 19.31 -13.00
N PHE A 168 8.17 18.11 -13.59
CA PHE A 168 7.57 16.94 -12.93
C PHE A 168 8.23 16.60 -11.60
N ASP A 169 9.56 16.78 -11.47
CA ASP A 169 10.30 16.41 -10.26
C ASP A 169 10.03 17.39 -9.11
N LYS A 170 9.87 18.69 -9.42
CA LYS A 170 9.36 19.69 -8.48
C LYS A 170 7.92 19.40 -8.05
N LEU A 171 7.01 19.10 -8.98
CA LEU A 171 5.62 18.70 -8.65
C LEU A 171 5.59 17.45 -7.77
N LYS A 172 6.38 16.42 -8.11
CA LYS A 172 6.54 15.21 -7.32
C LYS A 172 7.06 15.52 -5.92
N SER A 173 8.00 16.45 -5.78
CA SER A 173 8.54 16.88 -4.48
C SER A 173 7.48 17.60 -3.64
N ILE A 174 6.71 18.55 -4.22
CA ILE A 174 5.59 19.21 -3.53
C ILE A 174 4.60 18.17 -3.00
N ARG A 175 4.15 17.25 -3.86
CA ARG A 175 3.18 16.20 -3.48
C ARG A 175 3.77 15.29 -2.41
N ALA A 176 5.02 14.87 -2.56
CA ALA A 176 5.66 13.96 -1.61
C ALA A 176 5.82 14.61 -0.24
N THR A 177 6.32 15.85 -0.19
CA THR A 177 6.46 16.59 1.07
C THR A 177 5.11 16.78 1.76
N CYS A 178 4.07 17.17 1.00
CA CYS A 178 2.70 17.23 1.52
C CYS A 178 2.28 15.89 2.14
N ALA A 179 2.40 14.78 1.39
CA ALA A 179 1.96 13.46 1.84
C ALA A 179 2.71 12.97 3.09
N PHE A 180 4.04 13.12 3.13
CA PHE A 180 4.85 12.69 4.26
C PHE A 180 4.61 13.54 5.51
N GLU A 181 4.49 14.86 5.38
CA GLU A 181 4.22 15.73 6.53
C GLU A 181 2.83 15.47 7.12
N THR A 182 1.83 15.18 6.27
CA THR A 182 0.50 14.72 6.74
C THR A 182 0.60 13.39 7.48
N ALA A 183 1.43 12.45 7.00
CA ALA A 183 1.60 11.14 7.65
C ALA A 183 2.44 11.19 8.94
N TRP A 184 3.31 12.20 9.11
CA TRP A 184 4.14 12.34 10.31
C TRP A 184 3.45 13.09 11.44
N ASN A 185 2.46 13.92 11.14
CA ASN A 185 1.80 14.74 12.14
C ASN A 185 0.34 15.02 11.74
N GLU A 186 -0.59 14.32 12.39
CA GLU A 186 -2.04 14.52 12.20
C GLU A 186 -2.52 15.95 12.55
N ASN A 187 -1.80 16.66 13.42
CA ASN A 187 -2.19 17.96 13.95
C ASN A 187 -1.60 19.13 13.15
N SER A 188 -0.80 18.86 12.11
CA SER A 188 -0.16 19.89 11.28
C SER A 188 -0.58 19.79 9.82
N LYS A 189 -0.93 20.93 9.24
CA LYS A 189 -1.17 21.03 7.79
C LYS A 189 0.11 21.48 7.10
N SER A 190 0.60 20.66 6.19
CA SER A 190 1.75 21.02 5.36
C SER A 190 1.38 22.18 4.42
N PRO A 191 2.13 23.30 4.41
CA PRO A 191 1.91 24.37 3.43
C PRO A 191 2.16 23.92 2.00
N TRP A 192 2.91 22.83 1.79
CA TRP A 192 3.09 22.24 0.47
C TRP A 192 1.80 21.62 -0.07
N CYS A 193 0.89 21.16 0.79
CA CYS A 193 -0.43 20.69 0.38
C CYS A 193 -1.29 21.82 -0.18
N GLU A 194 -1.16 23.04 0.38
CA GLU A 194 -1.93 24.21 -0.04
C GLU A 194 -1.53 24.72 -1.42
N LEU A 195 -0.36 24.30 -1.93
CA LEU A 195 0.10 24.65 -3.27
C LEU A 195 -0.53 23.82 -4.39
N LEU A 196 -1.31 22.78 -4.06
CA LEU A 196 -1.93 21.89 -5.03
C LEU A 196 -3.47 21.92 -4.90
N SER A 197 -4.13 21.89 -6.04
CA SER A 197 -5.58 21.71 -6.15
C SER A 197 -5.96 20.22 -6.08
N PRO A 198 -7.22 19.88 -5.76
CA PRO A 198 -7.69 18.50 -5.79
C PRO A 198 -7.44 17.78 -7.12
N ASN A 199 -7.56 18.48 -8.25
CA ASN A 199 -7.29 17.90 -9.57
C ASN A 199 -5.80 17.57 -9.78
N GLU A 200 -4.89 18.39 -9.26
CA GLU A 200 -3.45 18.11 -9.34
C GLU A 200 -3.06 16.90 -8.48
N PHE A 201 -3.73 16.71 -7.33
CA PHE A 201 -3.60 15.48 -6.54
C PHE A 201 -4.07 14.25 -7.32
N LEU A 202 -5.23 14.30 -7.99
CA LEU A 202 -5.75 13.18 -8.78
C LEU A 202 -4.83 12.82 -9.97
N ILE A 203 -4.23 13.82 -10.62
CA ILE A 203 -3.27 13.59 -11.71
C ILE A 203 -2.00 12.90 -11.18
N MET A 204 -1.48 13.35 -10.03
CA MET A 204 -0.31 12.72 -9.40
C MET A 204 -0.63 11.35 -8.77
N GLU A 205 -1.87 11.13 -8.33
CA GLU A 205 -2.36 9.81 -7.93
C GLU A 205 -2.34 8.87 -9.14
N PHE A 206 -2.93 9.26 -10.27
CA PHE A 206 -2.93 8.43 -11.48
C PHE A 206 -1.52 8.11 -11.99
N SER A 207 -0.60 9.08 -11.92
CA SER A 207 0.82 8.82 -12.24
C SER A 207 1.45 7.77 -11.33
N HIS A 208 1.08 7.74 -10.04
CA HIS A 208 1.55 6.70 -9.12
C HIS A 208 0.85 5.37 -9.40
N ASP A 209 -0.45 5.38 -9.63
CA ASP A 209 -1.23 4.18 -9.96
C ASP A 209 -0.67 3.48 -11.18
N LEU A 210 -0.33 4.22 -12.25
CA LEU A 210 0.35 3.66 -13.43
C LEU A 210 1.65 2.94 -13.05
N LYS A 211 2.49 3.58 -12.23
CA LYS A 211 3.76 2.99 -11.81
C LYS A 211 3.53 1.64 -11.13
N TYR A 212 2.71 1.65 -10.07
CA TYR A 212 2.49 0.45 -9.27
C TYR A 212 1.65 -0.60 -10.00
N TYR A 213 0.75 -0.21 -10.90
CA TYR A 213 0.02 -1.16 -11.75
C TYR A 213 0.99 -1.96 -12.62
N TRP A 214 1.93 -1.27 -13.26
CA TRP A 214 2.85 -1.91 -14.19
C TRP A 214 3.96 -2.70 -13.52
N ILE A 215 4.46 -2.26 -12.37
CA ILE A 215 5.63 -2.88 -11.73
C ILE A 215 5.23 -3.87 -10.63
N ASP A 216 4.27 -3.49 -9.80
CA ASP A 216 3.90 -4.19 -8.57
C ASP A 216 2.48 -4.79 -8.63
N GLY A 217 1.81 -4.68 -9.78
CA GLY A 217 0.43 -5.11 -10.00
C GLY A 217 0.23 -5.95 -11.27
N TYR A 218 -0.86 -5.68 -11.99
CA TYR A 218 -1.32 -6.51 -13.11
C TYR A 218 -0.66 -6.25 -14.47
N GLY A 219 0.25 -5.28 -14.58
CA GLY A 219 0.89 -4.97 -15.86
C GLY A 219 1.73 -6.11 -16.44
N TYR A 220 2.31 -6.95 -15.58
CA TYR A 220 2.99 -8.18 -15.98
C TYR A 220 2.46 -9.38 -15.20
N PRO A 221 2.02 -10.46 -15.86
CA PRO A 221 1.52 -11.66 -15.18
C PRO A 221 2.46 -12.20 -14.11
N LEU A 222 3.77 -12.18 -14.37
CA LEU A 222 4.77 -12.68 -13.44
C LEU A 222 4.67 -12.01 -12.06
N THR A 223 4.38 -10.71 -11.99
CA THR A 223 4.33 -9.90 -10.75
C THR A 223 3.32 -10.40 -9.73
N TYR A 224 2.13 -10.85 -10.16
CA TYR A 224 1.12 -11.38 -9.23
C TYR A 224 1.13 -12.91 -9.20
N GLN A 225 1.51 -13.59 -10.28
CA GLN A 225 1.54 -15.05 -10.34
C GLN A 225 2.58 -15.63 -9.37
N HIS A 226 3.79 -15.07 -9.34
CA HIS A 226 4.81 -15.53 -8.38
C HIS A 226 4.53 -15.11 -6.93
N ALA A 227 3.51 -14.26 -6.72
CA ALA A 227 3.00 -13.93 -5.41
C ALA A 227 1.98 -14.98 -4.91
N CYS A 228 1.72 -16.08 -5.64
CA CYS A 228 0.85 -17.17 -5.17
C CYS A 228 1.30 -17.73 -3.81
N THR A 229 2.61 -17.75 -3.53
CA THR A 229 3.16 -18.13 -2.20
C THR A 229 2.65 -17.21 -1.10
N ALA A 230 2.22 -16.01 -1.48
CA ALA A 230 1.94 -14.91 -0.59
C ALA A 230 0.53 -14.35 -0.69
N ILE A 231 -0.34 -14.70 -1.68
CA ILE A 231 -1.79 -14.33 -1.88
C ILE A 231 -2.19 -13.94 -3.34
N GLY A 232 -1.32 -14.12 -4.34
CA GLY A 232 -1.46 -13.64 -5.74
C GLY A 232 -2.86 -13.52 -6.37
N ASP A 233 -3.68 -14.57 -6.31
CA ASP A 233 -4.99 -14.61 -6.99
C ASP A 233 -6.14 -13.96 -6.19
N MET A 234 -5.99 -13.79 -4.87
CA MET A 234 -7.06 -13.30 -3.99
C MET A 234 -7.41 -11.83 -4.24
N PHE A 235 -6.53 -11.10 -4.91
CA PHE A 235 -6.68 -9.69 -5.19
C PHE A 235 -7.32 -9.37 -6.53
N LYS A 236 -7.84 -10.38 -7.26
CA LYS A 236 -8.47 -10.17 -8.58
C LYS A 236 -9.57 -9.10 -8.60
N PHE A 237 -10.21 -8.84 -7.46
CA PHE A 237 -11.19 -7.75 -7.33
C PHE A 237 -10.60 -6.34 -7.51
N LEU A 238 -9.28 -6.19 -7.46
CA LEU A 238 -8.53 -4.96 -7.72
C LEU A 238 -8.14 -4.80 -9.20
N GLU A 239 -8.34 -5.83 -10.03
CA GLU A 239 -7.97 -5.81 -11.45
C GLU A 239 -8.98 -5.00 -12.27
N ASP A 240 -8.50 -3.99 -12.99
CA ASP A 240 -9.31 -3.23 -13.94
C ASP A 240 -9.67 -4.07 -15.18
N PRO A 241 -10.88 -3.92 -15.76
CA PRO A 241 -11.28 -4.66 -16.97
C PRO A 241 -10.40 -4.42 -18.19
N ASN A 242 -9.73 -3.27 -18.23
CA ASN A 242 -8.75 -2.92 -19.26
C ASN A 242 -7.47 -2.44 -18.57
N PRO A 243 -6.29 -2.71 -19.15
CA PRO A 243 -5.03 -2.22 -18.59
C PRO A 243 -5.01 -0.71 -18.39
N LEU A 244 -4.39 -0.25 -17.29
CA LEU A 244 -4.15 1.16 -17.05
C LEU A 244 -3.05 1.68 -17.99
N LEU A 245 -3.40 2.66 -18.83
CA LEU A 245 -2.51 3.22 -19.84
C LEU A 245 -2.30 4.73 -19.63
N HIS A 246 -1.18 5.25 -20.10
CA HIS A 246 -0.83 6.67 -19.99
C HIS A 246 -1.91 7.62 -20.53
N ASN A 247 -2.64 7.22 -21.57
CA ASN A 247 -3.66 8.04 -22.22
C ASN A 247 -5.06 7.86 -21.63
N SER A 248 -5.22 7.04 -20.59
CA SER A 248 -6.54 6.67 -20.06
C SER A 248 -6.98 7.51 -18.85
N TYR A 249 -6.23 8.53 -18.40
CA TYR A 249 -6.58 9.35 -17.22
C TYR A 249 -8.04 9.81 -17.20
N ASN A 250 -8.54 10.35 -18.33
CA ASN A 250 -9.89 10.87 -18.41
C ASN A 250 -10.97 9.77 -18.44
N SER A 251 -10.64 8.58 -18.95
CA SER A 251 -11.56 7.43 -19.08
C SER A 251 -11.47 6.44 -17.92
N SER A 252 -10.46 6.55 -17.05
CA SER A 252 -10.18 5.65 -15.92
C SER A 252 -10.43 6.34 -14.56
N LYS A 253 -11.46 7.20 -14.48
CA LYS A 253 -11.81 7.92 -13.24
C LYS A 253 -12.36 7.00 -12.16
N ASP A 254 -13.02 5.95 -12.58
CA ASP A 254 -13.69 4.89 -11.85
C ASP A 254 -12.89 3.58 -11.81
N ARG A 255 -11.58 3.67 -12.09
CA ARG A 255 -10.64 2.54 -12.01
C ARG A 255 -10.66 1.88 -10.63
N LEU A 256 -10.49 0.57 -10.62
CA LEU A 256 -10.37 -0.26 -9.43
C LEU A 256 -8.97 -0.16 -8.83
N TRP A 257 -7.93 -0.14 -9.68
CA TRP A 257 -6.56 -0.01 -9.21
C TRP A 257 -6.24 1.42 -8.78
N ARG A 258 -6.34 1.63 -7.47
CA ARG A 258 -5.99 2.89 -6.80
C ARG A 258 -5.08 2.61 -5.62
N VAL A 259 -3.80 2.92 -5.75
CA VAL A 259 -2.77 2.60 -4.75
C VAL A 259 -3.09 3.23 -3.40
N SER A 260 -3.67 4.44 -3.41
CA SER A 260 -4.13 5.14 -2.21
C SER A 260 -5.19 4.38 -1.40
N LEU A 261 -5.93 3.47 -2.05
CA LEU A 261 -6.95 2.61 -1.43
C LEU A 261 -6.45 1.19 -1.20
N ILE A 262 -5.35 0.77 -1.84
CA ILE A 262 -4.80 -0.59 -1.77
C ILE A 262 -3.69 -0.68 -0.72
N ASP A 263 -2.68 0.18 -0.84
CA ASP A 263 -1.44 0.15 -0.06
C ASP A 263 -1.10 1.56 0.48
N ALA A 264 -1.90 2.02 1.44
CA ALA A 264 -1.59 3.17 2.29
C ALA A 264 -0.60 2.79 3.42
N PHE A 265 -0.11 3.78 4.18
CA PHE A 265 0.67 3.49 5.39
C PHE A 265 -0.14 2.61 6.35
N ALA A 266 0.55 1.65 7.00
CA ALA A 266 -0.05 0.64 7.88
C ALA A 266 -1.16 -0.22 7.21
N SER A 267 -1.14 -0.37 5.88
CA SER A 267 -2.03 -1.30 5.18
C SER A 267 -1.94 -2.69 5.76
N ASN A 268 -3.10 -3.32 5.92
CA ASN A 268 -3.24 -4.62 6.54
C ASN A 268 -4.23 -5.48 5.77
N LEU A 269 -3.97 -6.78 5.83
CA LEU A 269 -4.79 -7.83 5.25
C LEU A 269 -4.89 -8.92 6.31
N ALA A 270 -6.11 -9.35 6.60
CA ALA A 270 -6.37 -10.37 7.60
C ALA A 270 -7.29 -11.47 7.04
N PHE A 271 -6.97 -12.70 7.42
CA PHE A 271 -7.74 -13.90 7.17
C PHE A 271 -8.16 -14.47 8.52
N VAL A 272 -9.45 -14.46 8.80
CA VAL A 272 -9.99 -14.91 10.09
C VAL A 272 -10.82 -16.16 9.85
N SER A 273 -10.41 -17.27 10.45
CA SER A 273 -11.11 -18.54 10.33
C SER A 273 -12.29 -18.59 11.30
N TYR A 274 -13.43 -19.07 10.80
CA TYR A 274 -14.65 -19.32 11.54
C TYR A 274 -15.18 -20.72 11.23
N ASP A 275 -15.78 -21.37 12.21
CA ASP A 275 -16.64 -22.53 11.97
C ASP A 275 -18.07 -22.06 11.71
N CYS A 276 -18.43 -22.00 10.44
CA CYS A 276 -19.72 -21.48 9.98
C CYS A 276 -20.71 -22.62 9.71
N GLN A 277 -21.97 -22.46 10.10
CA GLN A 277 -23.04 -23.30 9.58
C GLN A 277 -23.34 -22.88 8.15
N SER A 278 -23.17 -23.79 7.19
CA SER A 278 -23.37 -23.44 5.80
C SER A 278 -24.86 -23.19 5.50
N PRO A 279 -25.24 -22.01 4.96
CA PRO A 279 -26.62 -21.72 4.59
C PRO A 279 -27.07 -22.46 3.32
N GLU A 280 -26.14 -22.99 2.53
CA GLU A 280 -26.38 -23.77 1.31
C GLU A 280 -25.34 -24.91 1.16
N PRO A 281 -25.61 -25.97 0.40
CA PRO A 281 -24.62 -27.03 0.12
C PRO A 281 -23.38 -26.46 -0.58
N ILE A 282 -22.20 -26.65 0.01
CA ILE A 282 -20.95 -26.17 -0.56
C ILE A 282 -20.45 -27.20 -1.59
N LYS A 283 -20.34 -26.77 -2.84
CA LYS A 283 -19.73 -27.58 -3.92
C LYS A 283 -18.28 -27.14 -4.10
N SER A 284 -17.34 -28.03 -3.77
CA SER A 284 -15.92 -27.89 -4.13
C SER A 284 -15.57 -28.92 -5.20
N SER A 285 -14.64 -28.60 -6.10
CA SER A 285 -14.13 -29.57 -7.08
C SER A 285 -13.13 -30.56 -6.48
N LYS A 286 -12.52 -30.21 -5.33
CA LYS A 286 -11.44 -30.96 -4.66
C LYS A 286 -11.86 -31.65 -3.35
N GLU A 287 -12.96 -31.24 -2.71
CA GLU A 287 -13.44 -31.81 -1.43
C GLU A 287 -14.91 -32.28 -1.51
N SER A 288 -15.31 -33.17 -0.58
CA SER A 288 -16.68 -33.67 -0.47
C SER A 288 -17.69 -32.54 -0.24
N VAL A 289 -18.88 -32.65 -0.84
CA VAL A 289 -19.98 -31.69 -0.66
C VAL A 289 -20.35 -31.63 0.82
N ALA A 290 -20.23 -30.45 1.42
CA ALA A 290 -20.75 -30.23 2.77
C ALA A 290 -22.27 -30.09 2.69
N GLU A 291 -23.00 -30.80 3.56
CA GLU A 291 -24.46 -30.76 3.58
C GLU A 291 -24.97 -29.47 4.24
N GLU A 292 -26.25 -29.17 4.03
CA GLU A 292 -26.91 -28.02 4.63
C GLU A 292 -26.84 -28.09 6.18
N ASN A 293 -26.42 -27.01 6.84
CA ASN A 293 -26.17 -26.90 8.28
C ASN A 293 -24.92 -27.61 8.84
N ASP A 294 -24.05 -28.20 8.00
CA ASP A 294 -22.74 -28.64 8.48
C ASP A 294 -21.89 -27.44 8.93
N LYS A 295 -21.17 -27.62 10.03
CA LYS A 295 -20.11 -26.69 10.44
C LYS A 295 -18.93 -26.88 9.51
N THR A 296 -18.63 -25.86 8.72
CA THR A 296 -17.51 -25.86 7.79
C THR A 296 -16.57 -24.70 8.12
N PRO A 297 -15.24 -24.92 8.00
CA PRO A 297 -14.29 -23.83 8.14
C PRO A 297 -14.49 -22.83 6.99
N SER A 298 -14.61 -21.56 7.35
CA SER A 298 -14.77 -20.45 6.41
C SER A 298 -13.87 -19.29 6.81
N ILE A 299 -13.36 -18.58 5.81
CA ILE A 299 -12.39 -17.50 5.97
C ILE A 299 -13.06 -16.15 5.70
N LEU A 300 -13.09 -15.31 6.73
CA LEU A 300 -13.40 -13.90 6.59
C LEU A 300 -12.14 -13.17 6.11
N VAL A 301 -12.23 -12.49 4.98
CA VAL A 301 -11.14 -11.65 4.45
C VAL A 301 -11.40 -10.21 4.81
N MET A 302 -10.37 -9.54 5.34
CA MET A 302 -10.41 -8.12 5.65
C MET A 302 -9.22 -7.41 5.04
N HIS A 303 -9.47 -6.27 4.39
CA HIS A 303 -8.44 -5.36 3.88
C HIS A 303 -8.65 -4.00 4.51
N GLN A 304 -7.60 -3.44 5.11
CA GLN A 304 -7.65 -2.21 5.89
C GLN A 304 -8.82 -2.19 6.90
N GLU A 305 -8.92 -3.25 7.72
CA GLU A 305 -9.97 -3.47 8.73
C GLU A 305 -11.42 -3.54 8.20
N ARG A 306 -11.62 -3.63 6.88
CA ARG A 306 -12.94 -3.75 6.25
C ARG A 306 -13.12 -5.12 5.61
N ILE A 307 -14.32 -5.70 5.75
CA ILE A 307 -14.65 -6.99 5.14
C ILE A 307 -14.60 -6.87 3.62
N VAL A 308 -13.91 -7.81 2.98
CA VAL A 308 -13.85 -7.95 1.52
C VAL A 308 -14.56 -9.25 1.13
N ASN A 309 -15.51 -9.13 0.22
CA ASN A 309 -16.13 -10.29 -0.41
C ASN A 309 -15.27 -10.70 -1.61
N LEU A 310 -14.64 -11.86 -1.53
CA LEU A 310 -13.89 -12.40 -2.65
C LEU A 310 -14.82 -12.85 -3.78
N PRO A 311 -14.37 -12.80 -5.05
CA PRO A 311 -15.11 -13.39 -6.16
C PRO A 311 -15.47 -14.85 -5.88
N GLU A 312 -16.63 -15.29 -6.33
CA GLU A 312 -17.15 -16.68 -6.17
C GLU A 312 -17.47 -17.13 -4.74
N CYS A 313 -17.10 -16.35 -3.72
CA CYS A 313 -17.53 -16.59 -2.34
C CYS A 313 -18.96 -16.03 -2.11
N PRO A 314 -19.72 -16.59 -1.15
CA PRO A 314 -21.06 -16.09 -0.83
C PRO A 314 -21.02 -14.62 -0.36
N LYS A 315 -22.00 -13.81 -0.78
CA LYS A 315 -22.07 -12.40 -0.38
C LYS A 315 -22.43 -12.28 1.10
N ASN A 316 -21.73 -11.39 1.81
CA ASN A 316 -21.97 -11.09 3.23
C ASN A 316 -21.77 -12.29 4.18
N PHE A 317 -21.01 -13.30 3.75
CA PHE A 317 -20.68 -14.47 4.55
C PHE A 317 -19.18 -14.77 4.39
N PRO A 318 -18.49 -15.29 5.42
CA PRO A 318 -17.12 -15.78 5.27
C PRO A 318 -17.01 -16.81 4.13
N CYS A 319 -15.90 -16.79 3.38
CA CYS A 319 -15.74 -17.69 2.24
C CYS A 319 -15.44 -19.12 2.70
N PRO A 320 -16.20 -20.14 2.29
CA PRO A 320 -15.88 -21.52 2.64
C PRO A 320 -14.45 -21.89 2.26
N LEU A 321 -13.70 -22.51 3.17
CA LEU A 321 -12.30 -22.87 2.94
C LEU A 321 -12.14 -23.77 1.71
N ALA A 322 -13.08 -24.68 1.49
CA ALA A 322 -13.10 -25.57 0.32
C ALA A 322 -13.25 -24.82 -1.02
N VAL A 323 -13.98 -23.69 -1.02
CA VAL A 323 -14.10 -22.80 -2.19
C VAL A 323 -12.83 -21.98 -2.35
N MET A 324 -12.27 -21.49 -1.23
CA MET A 324 -11.03 -20.74 -1.22
C MET A 324 -9.86 -21.58 -1.79
N LYS A 325 -9.69 -22.83 -1.34
CA LYS A 325 -8.64 -23.75 -1.83
C LYS A 325 -8.82 -24.22 -3.28
N ASP A 326 -10.06 -24.22 -3.77
CA ASP A 326 -10.32 -24.53 -5.19
C ASP A 326 -9.82 -23.40 -6.10
N LYS A 327 -9.84 -22.16 -5.60
CA LYS A 327 -9.56 -20.94 -6.37
C LYS A 327 -8.18 -20.36 -6.14
N TYR A 328 -7.64 -20.55 -4.95
CA TYR A 328 -6.38 -19.95 -4.53
C TYR A 328 -5.42 -21.09 -4.17
N PRO A 329 -4.41 -21.35 -5.01
CA PRO A 329 -3.50 -22.48 -4.81
C PRO A 329 -2.71 -22.30 -3.51
N ASP A 330 -2.74 -23.31 -2.64
CA ASP A 330 -2.08 -23.31 -1.33
C ASP A 330 -0.94 -24.35 -1.22
N GLU A 331 -0.69 -25.12 -2.28
CA GLU A 331 0.41 -26.10 -2.36
C GLU A 331 1.54 -25.65 -3.30
N GLU A 332 2.78 -26.03 -2.98
CA GLU A 332 3.97 -25.72 -3.80
C GLU A 332 3.84 -26.28 -5.24
N ASP A 333 3.15 -27.40 -5.42
CA ASP A 333 2.94 -28.01 -6.74
C ASP A 333 2.00 -27.17 -7.63
N GLU A 334 1.07 -26.43 -7.03
CA GLU A 334 0.14 -25.52 -7.71
C GLU A 334 0.77 -24.13 -7.90
N CYS A 335 1.63 -23.72 -6.97
CA CYS A 335 2.40 -22.47 -6.99
C CYS A 335 3.87 -22.74 -7.34
N GLN A 336 4.15 -23.01 -8.62
CA GLN A 336 5.49 -23.36 -9.14
C GLN A 336 6.46 -22.16 -9.17
N PHE A 337 6.74 -21.56 -8.00
CA PHE A 337 7.52 -20.34 -7.84
C PHE A 337 8.88 -20.44 -8.54
N GLU A 338 9.63 -21.51 -8.30
CA GLU A 338 10.94 -21.77 -8.88
C GLU A 338 10.88 -21.74 -10.40
N LYS A 339 9.95 -22.49 -10.98
CA LYS A 339 9.78 -22.58 -12.43
C LYS A 339 9.35 -21.24 -13.05
N MET A 340 8.50 -20.47 -12.37
CA MET A 340 8.13 -19.14 -12.82
C MET A 340 9.30 -18.16 -12.77
N CYS A 341 10.18 -18.34 -11.78
CA CYS A 341 11.34 -17.48 -11.54
C CYS A 341 12.65 -17.97 -12.18
N GLU A 342 12.61 -19.09 -12.90
CA GLU A 342 13.71 -19.59 -13.72
C GLU A 342 14.00 -18.64 -14.91
N LEU A 343 15.30 -18.47 -15.19
CA LEU A 343 15.84 -17.43 -16.06
C LEU A 343 15.41 -17.55 -17.52
#